data_AF-A0A2R6XRF6-F1
#
_entry.id   AF-A0A2R6XRF6-F1
#
_cell.length_a   1.000
_cell.length_b   1.000
_cell.length_c   1.000
_cell.angle_alpha   90.00
_cell.angle_beta   90.00
_cell.angle_gamma   90.00
#
_symmetry.space_group_name_H-M   'P 1'
#
loop_
_entity.id
_entity.type
_entity.pdbx_description
1 polymer ?
#
loop_
_entity_poly.entity_id
_entity_poly.type
_entity_poly.pdbx_seq_one_letter_code
_entity_poly.pdbx_strand_id
1 'polypeptide(L)'
;MVVSVNKVLANSKACGTPFQAKHEVEYGMKVVARDANGVVDSVQCQFCRFHGRKRVPDAKRKRSQNIKLFAPPYRTDNYQLHHRETHVGKWTEYKAISFEDKRVFFNKRPEFKDTLFSFSDDASSTLIFTISAQIVKILIGELFFNSEDETILAERALKLLRHQKDDSFNVTIKTPLRY
;
A
#
# COMPACT_ATOMS: atom_id res chain seq x y z
N MET A 1 26.78 -19.71 -35.27
CA MET A 1 25.67 -19.05 -36.01
C MET A 1 24.91 -18.19 -35.03
N VAL A 2 25.08 -16.87 -35.11
CA VAL A 2 24.45 -15.92 -34.19
C VAL A 2 23.15 -15.47 -34.85
N VAL A 3 22.02 -15.86 -34.29
CA VAL A 3 20.70 -15.44 -34.81
C VAL A 3 20.42 -14.04 -34.28
N SER A 4 20.77 -13.03 -35.08
CA SER A 4 20.34 -11.65 -34.87
C SER A 4 18.83 -11.56 -35.05
N VAL A 5 18.11 -11.46 -33.94
CA VAL A 5 16.69 -11.13 -33.96
C VAL A 5 16.58 -9.61 -34.12
N ASN A 6 16.52 -9.15 -35.37
CA ASN A 6 16.18 -7.77 -35.68
C ASN A 6 14.76 -7.50 -35.22
N LYS A 7 14.61 -6.85 -34.07
CA LYS A 7 13.33 -6.32 -33.59
C LYS A 7 13.01 -5.12 -34.48
N VAL A 8 12.19 -5.36 -35.50
CA VAL A 8 11.58 -4.31 -36.33
C VAL A 8 10.80 -3.40 -35.38
N LEU A 9 11.35 -2.22 -35.09
CA LEU A 9 10.63 -1.16 -34.40
C LEU A 9 9.57 -0.64 -35.37
N ALA A 10 8.34 -1.11 -35.17
CA ALA A 10 7.17 -0.56 -35.83
C ALA A 10 7.11 0.94 -35.51
N ASN A 11 7.43 1.75 -36.51
CA ASN A 11 7.30 3.20 -36.50
C ASN A 11 5.81 3.53 -36.67
N SER A 12 5.02 3.41 -35.62
CA SER A 12 3.67 3.96 -35.58
C SER A 12 3.69 5.24 -34.74
N LYS A 13 3.62 6.40 -35.41
CA LYS A 13 3.18 7.65 -34.78
C LYS A 13 1.77 7.43 -34.24
N ALA A 14 1.66 6.92 -33.02
CA ALA A 14 0.42 7.04 -32.26
C ALA A 14 0.31 8.53 -31.91
N CYS A 15 -0.45 9.28 -32.71
CA CYS A 15 -0.88 10.64 -32.37
C CYS A 15 -1.85 10.53 -31.19
N GLY A 16 -1.26 10.31 -30.03
CA GLY A 16 -1.91 10.17 -28.75
C GLY A 16 -1.49 11.33 -27.88
N THR A 17 -2.44 11.97 -27.22
CA THR A 17 -2.20 13.14 -26.35
C THR A 17 -0.93 12.95 -25.52
N PRO A 18 0.10 13.82 -25.66
CA PRO A 18 1.33 13.71 -24.90
C PRO A 18 1.06 13.99 -23.42
N PHE A 19 1.97 13.53 -22.56
CA PHE A 19 1.84 13.79 -21.14
C PHE A 19 2.06 15.29 -20.89
N GLN A 20 1.13 15.92 -20.17
CA GLN A 20 1.25 17.32 -19.78
C GLN A 20 1.70 17.40 -18.32
N ALA A 21 2.64 18.28 -18.00
CA ALA A 21 3.15 18.46 -16.63
C ALA A 21 2.03 18.78 -15.61
N LYS A 22 0.97 19.46 -16.04
CA LYS A 22 -0.22 19.74 -15.21
C LYS A 22 -0.86 18.46 -14.67
N HIS A 23 -0.77 17.35 -15.40
CA HIS A 23 -1.34 16.07 -14.98
C HIS A 23 -0.71 15.53 -13.70
N GLU A 24 0.54 15.89 -13.39
CA GLU A 24 1.22 15.45 -12.16
C GLU A 24 0.46 15.91 -10.91
N VAL A 25 0.02 17.18 -10.90
CA VAL A 25 -0.66 17.79 -9.75
C VAL A 25 -2.17 17.70 -9.86
N GLU A 26 -2.74 17.85 -11.05
CA GLU A 26 -4.21 17.83 -11.20
C GLU A 26 -4.80 16.43 -10.95
N TYR A 27 -4.08 15.40 -11.40
CA TYR A 27 -4.51 14.01 -11.30
C TYR A 27 -3.64 13.18 -10.35
N GLY A 28 -2.59 13.73 -9.73
CA GLY A 28 -1.72 12.96 -8.83
C GLY A 28 -0.93 11.87 -9.56
N MET A 29 -0.32 12.24 -10.70
CA MET A 29 0.51 11.34 -11.52
C MET A 29 2.00 11.58 -11.26
N LYS A 30 2.85 10.58 -11.55
CA LYS A 30 4.31 10.74 -11.55
C LYS A 30 4.93 10.03 -12.73
N VAL A 31 5.81 10.72 -13.46
CA VAL A 31 6.60 10.11 -14.55
C VAL A 31 7.57 9.09 -13.98
N VAL A 32 7.61 7.89 -14.56
CA VAL A 32 8.51 6.80 -14.14
C VAL A 32 9.47 6.34 -15.21
N ALA A 33 9.11 6.51 -16.49
CA ALA A 33 10.01 6.21 -17.60
C ALA A 33 9.88 7.27 -18.69
N ARG A 34 11.00 7.51 -19.36
CA ARG A 34 11.10 8.31 -20.58
C ARG A 34 11.80 7.46 -21.65
N ASP A 35 11.42 7.68 -22.90
CA ASP A 35 12.08 7.05 -24.04
C ASP A 35 13.47 7.66 -24.30
N ALA A 36 14.18 7.14 -25.29
CA ALA A 36 15.51 7.63 -25.69
C ALA A 36 15.51 9.10 -26.15
N ASN A 37 14.35 9.64 -26.53
CA ASN A 37 14.16 11.03 -26.97
C ASN A 37 13.73 11.96 -25.82
N GLY A 38 13.61 11.44 -24.58
CA GLY A 38 13.16 12.17 -23.40
C GLY A 38 11.64 12.33 -23.30
N VAL A 39 10.87 11.74 -24.22
CA VAL A 39 9.40 11.72 -24.21
C VAL A 39 8.92 10.79 -23.10
N VAL A 40 7.86 11.17 -22.40
CA VAL A 40 7.29 10.36 -21.32
C VAL A 40 6.72 9.06 -21.91
N ASP A 41 7.23 7.93 -21.42
CA ASP A 41 6.85 6.58 -21.86
C ASP A 41 5.86 5.93 -20.88
N SER A 42 6.04 6.17 -19.57
CA SER A 42 5.05 5.73 -18.59
C SER A 42 4.95 6.64 -17.38
N VAL A 43 3.72 6.74 -16.88
CA VAL A 43 3.38 7.46 -15.65
C VAL A 43 2.64 6.56 -14.69
N GLN A 44 2.86 6.76 -13.40
CA GLN A 44 2.24 5.98 -12.34
C GLN A 44 1.21 6.79 -11.56
N CYS A 45 0.20 6.11 -11.04
CA CYS A 45 -0.77 6.66 -10.10
C CYS A 45 -0.16 6.79 -8.70
N GLN A 46 -0.11 8.02 -8.14
CA GLN A 46 0.40 8.24 -6.79
C GLN A 46 -0.56 7.72 -5.71
N PHE A 47 -1.87 7.70 -5.95
CA PHE A 47 -2.82 7.10 -5.01
C PHE A 47 -2.57 5.60 -4.83
N CYS A 48 -2.24 4.88 -5.91
CA CYS A 48 -1.80 3.48 -5.82
C CYS A 48 -0.52 3.35 -4.99
N ARG A 49 0.45 4.25 -5.18
CA ARG A 49 1.75 4.21 -4.47
C ARG A 49 1.59 4.43 -2.96
N PHE A 50 0.82 5.45 -2.56
CA PHE A 50 0.74 5.88 -1.16
C PHE A 50 -0.45 5.31 -0.37
N HIS A 51 -1.52 4.89 -1.04
CA HIS A 51 -2.72 4.38 -0.36
C HIS A 51 -3.09 2.96 -0.74
N GLY A 52 -2.41 2.36 -1.72
CA GLY A 52 -2.79 1.07 -2.27
C GLY A 52 -4.17 1.13 -2.93
N ARG A 53 -4.69 -0.02 -3.32
CA ARG A 53 -6.00 -0.15 -3.95
C ARG A 53 -7.01 -0.67 -2.95
N LYS A 54 -8.09 0.08 -2.72
CA LYS A 54 -9.19 -0.38 -1.86
C LYS A 54 -9.82 -1.64 -2.45
N ARG A 55 -10.15 -2.59 -1.57
CA ARG A 55 -10.94 -3.77 -1.95
C ARG A 55 -12.38 -3.34 -2.21
N VAL A 56 -13.00 -4.02 -3.16
CA VAL A 56 -14.45 -3.97 -3.35
C VAL A 56 -15.05 -4.99 -2.39
N PRO A 57 -15.99 -4.59 -1.52
CA PRO A 57 -16.74 -5.54 -0.69
C PRO A 57 -17.32 -6.65 -1.58
N ASP A 58 -17.30 -7.89 -1.12
CA ASP A 58 -17.86 -9.08 -1.80
C ASP A 58 -17.18 -9.52 -3.11
N ALA A 59 -16.02 -8.95 -3.45
CA ALA A 59 -15.24 -9.44 -4.58
C ALA A 59 -14.65 -10.85 -4.30
N LYS A 60 -14.93 -11.82 -5.17
CA LYS A 60 -14.40 -13.20 -5.10
C LYS A 60 -12.87 -13.31 -5.08
N ARG A 61 -12.14 -12.27 -5.51
CA ARG A 61 -10.68 -12.24 -5.56
C ARG A 61 -10.13 -10.93 -4.99
N LYS A 62 -9.02 -11.02 -4.25
CA LYS A 62 -8.24 -9.86 -3.79
C LYS A 62 -7.72 -9.10 -5.02
N ARG A 63 -8.02 -7.80 -5.08
CA ARG A 63 -7.46 -6.91 -6.12
C ARG A 63 -5.95 -6.80 -5.91
N SER A 64 -5.18 -6.83 -6.99
CA SER A 64 -3.73 -6.64 -6.93
C SER A 64 -3.40 -5.26 -6.35
N GLN A 65 -2.39 -5.21 -5.49
CA GLN A 65 -1.89 -3.97 -4.90
C GLN A 65 -0.81 -3.31 -5.76
N ASN A 66 -0.56 -3.85 -6.96
CA ASN A 66 0.41 -3.31 -7.90
C ASN A 66 0.04 -1.88 -8.29
N ILE A 67 1.05 -1.03 -8.42
CA ILE A 67 0.87 0.36 -8.84
C ILE A 67 0.33 0.38 -10.27
N LYS A 68 -0.71 1.18 -10.52
CA LYS A 68 -1.23 1.35 -11.88
C LYS A 68 -0.27 2.24 -12.67
N LEU A 69 0.25 1.70 -13.77
CA LEU A 69 0.99 2.43 -14.80
C LEU A 69 0.06 2.76 -15.97
N PHE A 70 0.28 3.92 -16.57
CA PHE A 70 -0.36 4.40 -17.78
C PHE A 70 0.72 4.67 -18.83
N ALA A 71 0.44 4.23 -20.05
CA ALA A 71 1.24 4.48 -21.24
C ALA A 71 0.47 5.44 -22.17
N PRO A 72 1.12 6.06 -23.18
CA PRO A 72 0.43 6.87 -24.17
C PRO A 72 -0.67 6.06 -24.89
N PRO A 73 -1.81 6.69 -25.27
CA PRO A 73 -2.16 8.10 -25.09
C PRO A 73 -2.57 8.47 -23.66
N TYR A 74 -2.12 9.65 -23.21
CA TYR A 74 -2.36 10.13 -21.84
C TYR A 74 -3.70 10.86 -21.69
N ARG A 75 -4.79 10.13 -21.89
CA ARG A 75 -6.17 10.64 -21.72
C ARG A 75 -6.52 10.81 -20.25
N THR A 76 -6.98 12.00 -19.88
CA THR A 76 -7.38 12.34 -18.50
C THR A 76 -8.58 11.52 -18.02
N ASP A 77 -9.49 11.16 -18.94
CA ASP A 77 -10.64 10.30 -18.69
C ASP A 77 -10.24 8.98 -18.01
N ASN A 78 -9.12 8.38 -18.46
CA ASN A 78 -8.61 7.12 -17.94
C ASN A 78 -8.09 7.26 -16.49
N TYR A 79 -7.45 8.38 -16.17
CA TYR A 79 -7.01 8.67 -14.80
C TYR A 79 -8.21 8.79 -13.88
N GLN A 80 -9.19 9.60 -14.29
CA GLN A 80 -10.38 9.84 -13.48
C GLN A 80 -11.20 8.56 -13.28
N LEU A 81 -11.36 7.74 -14.32
CA LEU A 81 -12.03 6.44 -14.21
C LEU A 81 -11.33 5.56 -13.19
N HIS A 82 -10.01 5.40 -13.31
CA HIS A 82 -9.22 4.62 -12.36
C HIS A 82 -9.38 5.13 -10.91
N HIS A 83 -9.34 6.44 -10.69
CA HIS A 83 -9.52 7.03 -9.36
C HIS A 83 -10.93 6.79 -8.81
N ARG A 84 -11.97 6.93 -9.62
CA ARG A 84 -13.35 6.63 -9.22
C ARG A 84 -13.57 5.16 -8.91
N GLU A 85 -12.87 4.24 -9.57
CA GLU A 85 -13.05 2.79 -9.31
C GLU A 85 -12.15 2.25 -8.21
N THR A 86 -11.04 2.92 -7.92
CA THR A 86 -9.97 2.34 -7.07
C THR A 86 -9.68 3.18 -5.84
N HIS A 87 -9.93 4.48 -5.89
CA HIS A 87 -9.53 5.44 -4.87
C HIS A 87 -10.65 6.44 -4.53
N VAL A 88 -11.93 6.02 -4.58
CA VAL A 88 -13.12 6.90 -4.40
C VAL A 88 -12.92 7.94 -3.29
N GLY A 89 -12.62 7.50 -2.06
CA GLY A 89 -12.48 8.40 -0.92
C GLY A 89 -11.33 9.39 -1.06
N LYS A 90 -10.11 8.89 -1.33
CA LYS A 90 -8.92 9.74 -1.45
C LYS A 90 -8.96 10.66 -2.66
N TRP A 91 -9.60 10.24 -3.75
CA TRP A 91 -9.83 11.08 -4.91
C TRP A 91 -10.81 12.21 -4.61
N THR A 92 -11.87 11.95 -3.85
CA THR A 92 -12.82 12.99 -3.43
C THR A 92 -12.14 14.02 -2.52
N GLU A 93 -11.36 13.56 -1.52
CA GLU A 93 -10.53 14.45 -0.68
C GLU A 93 -9.58 15.30 -1.55
N TYR A 94 -8.89 14.66 -2.49
CA TYR A 94 -7.93 15.34 -3.35
C TYR A 94 -8.56 16.38 -4.27
N LYS A 95 -9.77 16.14 -4.79
CA LYS A 95 -10.46 17.13 -5.62
C LYS A 95 -10.88 18.38 -4.84
N ALA A 96 -11.17 18.25 -3.55
CA ALA A 96 -11.68 19.33 -2.71
C ALA A 96 -10.61 20.29 -2.20
N ILE A 97 -9.33 19.89 -2.23
CA ILE A 97 -8.21 20.72 -1.76
C ILE A 97 -7.66 21.66 -2.84
N SER A 98 -6.97 22.70 -2.39
CA SER A 98 -6.33 23.72 -3.25
C SER A 98 -5.23 23.11 -4.13
N PHE A 99 -4.83 23.83 -5.18
CA PHE A 99 -3.74 23.38 -6.05
C PHE A 99 -2.40 23.31 -5.30
N GLU A 100 -2.15 24.24 -4.38
CA GLU A 100 -0.96 24.29 -3.55
C GLU A 100 -0.89 23.08 -2.62
N ASP A 101 -2.00 22.73 -1.98
CA ASP A 101 -2.09 21.56 -1.10
C ASP A 101 -1.89 20.25 -1.86
N LYS A 102 -2.39 20.16 -3.11
CA LYS A 102 -2.19 19.00 -3.98
C LYS A 102 -0.71 18.70 -4.23
N ARG A 103 0.16 19.72 -4.27
CA ARG A 103 1.61 19.57 -4.50
C ARG A 103 2.31 18.90 -3.31
N VAL A 104 1.78 19.07 -2.10
CA VAL A 104 2.38 18.52 -0.87
C VAL A 104 1.61 17.31 -0.32
N PHE A 105 0.44 17.00 -0.86
CA PHE A 105 -0.45 15.92 -0.41
C PHE A 105 0.25 14.57 -0.22
N PHE A 106 1.20 14.24 -1.10
CA PHE A 106 1.93 12.96 -1.09
C PHE A 106 3.29 13.02 -0.40
N ASN A 107 3.84 14.20 -0.07
CA ASN A 107 5.24 14.35 0.37
C ASN A 107 5.49 13.93 1.82
N LYS A 108 4.45 13.86 2.65
CA LYS A 108 4.57 13.60 4.10
C LYS A 108 4.12 12.19 4.50
N ARG A 109 3.95 11.27 3.56
CA ARG A 109 3.38 9.94 3.83
C ARG A 109 4.32 8.82 3.42
N PRO A 110 4.47 7.76 4.24
CA PRO A 110 5.15 6.54 3.80
C PRO A 110 4.36 5.90 2.65
N GLU A 111 5.06 5.18 1.75
CA GLU A 111 4.39 4.42 0.70
C GLU A 111 3.53 3.32 1.30
N PHE A 112 2.44 2.94 0.63
CA PHE A 112 1.53 1.93 1.16
C PHE A 112 2.25 0.61 1.47
N LYS A 113 3.18 0.20 0.59
CA LYS A 113 3.99 -1.01 0.74
C LYS A 113 4.85 -1.01 2.02
N ASP A 114 5.20 0.18 2.51
CA ASP A 114 6.03 0.38 3.70
C ASP A 114 5.17 0.53 4.97
N THR A 115 3.84 0.49 4.84
CA THR A 115 2.92 0.50 5.99
C THR A 115 2.55 -0.92 6.42
N LEU A 116 2.26 -1.08 7.72
CA LEU A 116 1.75 -2.32 8.29
C LEU A 116 0.51 -2.85 7.53
N PHE A 117 -0.32 -1.94 7.02
CA PHE A 117 -1.54 -2.28 6.28
C PHE A 117 -1.30 -3.06 4.98
N SER A 118 -0.13 -2.96 4.36
CA SER A 118 0.22 -3.79 3.20
C SER A 118 0.37 -5.27 3.57
N PHE A 119 0.74 -5.56 4.81
CA PHE A 119 0.95 -6.90 5.34
C PHE A 119 -0.28 -7.47 6.05
N SER A 120 -1.19 -6.60 6.50
CA SER A 120 -2.45 -7.00 7.13
C SER A 120 -3.47 -7.50 6.10
N ASP A 121 -4.07 -8.67 6.35
CA ASP A 121 -5.20 -9.15 5.56
C ASP A 121 -6.52 -8.57 6.08
N ASP A 122 -7.00 -7.52 5.41
CA ASP A 122 -8.26 -6.80 5.72
C ASP A 122 -9.52 -7.68 5.80
N ALA A 123 -9.46 -8.90 5.24
CA ALA A 123 -10.55 -9.86 5.24
C ALA A 123 -10.77 -10.53 6.61
N SER A 124 -9.75 -10.52 7.47
CA SER A 124 -9.91 -11.01 8.83
C SER A 124 -10.46 -9.88 9.71
N SER A 125 -11.57 -10.13 10.41
CA SER A 125 -12.05 -9.29 11.52
C SER A 125 -11.09 -9.26 12.71
N THR A 126 -9.98 -10.01 12.60
CA THR A 126 -9.07 -10.34 13.68
C THR A 126 -7.63 -10.21 13.19
N LEU A 127 -6.81 -9.39 13.87
CA LEU A 127 -5.37 -9.41 13.65
C LEU A 127 -4.75 -10.47 14.55
N ILE A 128 -3.98 -11.38 13.96
CA ILE A 128 -3.26 -12.43 14.68
C ILE A 128 -1.77 -12.13 14.53
N PHE A 129 -1.11 -11.83 15.65
CA PHE A 129 0.34 -11.67 15.70
C PHE A 129 0.93 -12.89 16.41
N THR A 130 1.91 -13.52 15.78
CA THR A 130 2.73 -14.55 16.41
C THR A 130 3.97 -13.88 16.97
N ILE A 131 4.12 -13.91 18.29
CA ILE A 131 5.21 -13.26 19.03
C ILE A 131 6.06 -14.35 19.69
N SER A 132 7.39 -14.25 19.57
CA SER A 132 8.30 -15.19 20.23
C SER A 132 8.10 -15.15 21.75
N ALA A 133 8.20 -16.31 22.41
CA ALA A 133 8.07 -16.41 23.84
C ALA A 133 9.12 -15.60 24.61
N GLN A 134 10.32 -15.41 24.04
CA GLN A 134 11.33 -14.55 24.63
C GLN A 134 10.85 -13.09 24.72
N ILE A 135 10.21 -12.59 23.66
CA ILE A 135 9.70 -11.21 23.63
C ILE A 135 8.59 -11.02 24.68
N VAL A 136 7.67 -11.98 24.79
CA VAL A 136 6.59 -11.93 25.78
C VAL A 136 7.13 -12.01 27.20
N LYS A 137 8.02 -12.95 27.48
CA LYS A 137 8.58 -13.17 28.82
C LYS A 137 9.45 -12.01 29.29
N ILE A 138 10.27 -11.44 28.39
CA ILE A 138 11.15 -10.32 28.71
C ILE A 138 10.32 -9.03 28.74
N LEU A 139 9.71 -8.61 27.64
CA LEU A 139 9.07 -7.30 27.61
C LEU A 139 7.77 -7.25 28.41
N ILE A 140 6.82 -8.16 28.17
CA ILE A 140 5.52 -8.10 28.89
C ILE A 140 5.69 -8.53 30.34
N GLY A 141 6.53 -9.54 30.58
CA GLY A 141 6.89 -9.99 31.93
C GLY A 141 7.51 -8.86 32.75
N GLU A 142 8.59 -8.25 32.27
CA GLU A 142 9.32 -7.22 33.02
C GLU A 142 8.60 -5.86 33.04
N LEU A 143 7.75 -5.53 32.05
CA LEU A 143 6.99 -4.27 32.04
C LEU A 143 5.79 -4.28 33.00
N PHE A 144 5.12 -5.42 33.16
CA PHE A 144 3.90 -5.53 33.98
C PHE A 144 4.16 -6.14 35.36
N PHE A 145 5.23 -6.92 35.52
CA PHE A 145 5.55 -7.61 36.77
C PHE A 145 6.95 -7.21 37.21
N ASN A 146 7.03 -6.61 38.40
CA ASN A 146 8.29 -6.28 39.06
C ASN A 146 8.80 -7.50 39.83
N SER A 147 10.07 -7.47 40.26
CA SER A 147 10.66 -8.53 41.10
C SER A 147 9.98 -8.70 42.47
N GLU A 148 9.15 -7.75 42.86
CA GLU A 148 8.34 -7.77 44.09
C GLU A 148 6.96 -8.42 43.89
N ASP A 149 6.50 -8.57 42.64
CA ASP A 149 5.26 -9.27 42.34
C ASP A 149 5.45 -10.78 42.51
N GLU A 150 4.46 -11.47 43.10
CA GLU A 150 4.56 -12.92 43.27
C GLU A 150 4.72 -13.61 41.91
N THR A 151 5.79 -14.40 41.77
CA THR A 151 6.13 -15.17 40.56
C THR A 151 4.97 -16.04 40.06
N ILE A 152 4.17 -16.56 40.98
CA ILE A 152 2.97 -17.36 40.69
C ILE A 152 1.89 -16.53 39.99
N LEU A 153 1.76 -15.25 40.31
CA LEU A 153 0.80 -14.33 39.69
C LEU A 153 1.19 -14.03 38.25
N ALA A 154 2.48 -13.74 38.01
CA ALA A 154 3.04 -13.49 36.68
C ALA A 154 2.88 -14.72 35.77
N GLU A 155 3.21 -15.92 36.25
CA GLU A 155 3.02 -17.15 35.48
C GLU A 155 1.55 -17.43 35.14
N ARG A 156 0.63 -17.18 36.09
CA ARG A 156 -0.82 -17.34 35.85
C ARG A 156 -1.35 -16.33 34.84
N ALA A 157 -0.89 -15.08 34.90
CA ALA A 157 -1.29 -14.05 33.96
C ALA A 157 -0.74 -14.32 32.54
N LEU A 158 0.52 -14.75 32.43
CA LEU A 158 1.12 -15.10 31.14
C LEU A 158 0.45 -16.33 30.49
N LYS A 159 -0.13 -17.24 31.27
CA LYS A 159 -0.95 -18.36 30.74
C LYS A 159 -2.21 -17.90 30.00
N LEU A 160 -2.67 -16.65 30.20
CA LEU A 160 -3.80 -16.09 29.44
C LEU A 160 -3.43 -15.81 27.98
N LEU A 161 -2.14 -15.62 27.68
CA LEU A 161 -1.64 -15.57 26.31
C LEU A 161 -1.62 -17.00 25.76
N ARG A 162 -2.29 -17.23 24.62
CA ARG A 162 -2.38 -18.56 24.02
C ARG A 162 -1.00 -19.00 23.52
N HIS A 163 -0.35 -19.86 24.30
CA HIS A 163 0.91 -20.51 23.97
C HIS A 163 0.71 -21.53 22.83
N GLN A 164 1.48 -21.41 21.76
CA GLN A 164 1.56 -22.38 20.67
C GLN A 164 2.73 -23.34 20.91
N LYS A 165 2.71 -24.53 20.30
CA LYS A 165 3.73 -25.58 20.52
C LYS A 165 5.17 -25.18 20.14
N ASP A 166 5.36 -24.07 19.43
CA ASP A 166 6.64 -23.65 18.85
C ASP A 166 7.29 -22.47 19.61
N ASP A 167 7.16 -22.43 20.95
CA ASP A 167 7.71 -21.35 21.82
C ASP A 167 7.31 -19.93 21.36
N SER A 168 6.05 -19.81 20.92
CA SER A 168 5.47 -18.56 20.45
C SER A 168 4.05 -18.37 20.98
N PHE A 169 3.64 -17.12 21.12
CA PHE A 169 2.31 -16.71 21.59
C PHE A 169 1.53 -16.07 20.45
N ASN A 170 0.24 -16.41 20.34
CA ASN A 170 -0.65 -15.74 19.41
C ASN A 170 -1.47 -14.66 20.13
N VAL A 171 -1.21 -13.40 19.78
CA VAL A 171 -2.03 -12.27 20.20
C VAL A 171 -3.12 -12.05 19.17
N THR A 172 -4.37 -12.15 19.61
CA THR A 172 -5.55 -12.06 18.76
C THR A 172 -6.31 -10.78 19.10
N ILE A 173 -6.23 -9.77 18.23
CA ILE A 173 -6.98 -8.51 18.39
C ILE A 173 -8.27 -8.64 17.59
N LYS A 174 -9.39 -8.84 18.31
CA LYS A 174 -10.73 -8.80 17.73
C LYS A 174 -11.19 -7.34 17.66
N THR A 175 -11.66 -6.91 16.49
CA THR A 175 -12.14 -5.54 16.27
C THR A 175 -11.04 -4.46 16.38
N PRO A 176 -9.98 -4.53 15.57
CA PRO A 176 -9.02 -3.43 15.51
C PRO A 176 -9.77 -2.15 15.07
N LEU A 177 -9.65 -1.07 15.84
CA LEU A 177 -10.14 0.25 15.44
C LEU A 177 -9.45 0.63 14.12
N ARG A 178 -10.20 0.53 13.02
CA ARG A 178 -9.75 0.94 11.69
C ARG A 178 -10.10 2.42 11.55
N TYR A 179 -9.13 3.30 11.81
CA TYR A 179 -9.25 4.75 11.60
C TYR A 179 -9.03 5.12 10.13
#